data_AF-A0A3L7PHL3-F1
#
_entry.id   AF-A0A3L7PHL3-F1
#
_cell.length_a   1.000
_cell.length_b   1.000
_cell.length_c   1.000
_cell.angle_alpha   90.00
_cell.angle_beta   90.00
_cell.angle_gamma   90.00
#
_symmetry.space_group_name_H-M   'P 1'
#
loop_
_entity.id
_entity.type
_entity.pdbx_description
1 polymer ?
#
loop_
_entity_poly.entity_id
_entity_poly.type
_entity_poly.pdbx_seq_one_letter_code
_entity_poly.pdbx_strand_id
1 'polypeptide(L)'
;MSPSSGSTEPEQCSSLDPTIAIPERDRTLAAAADELLVLGLRSNGHWHRLLRDRLRTGAGGVTLVDLPNLEGATVRDELASLGAAVWKPTSVETGPLSSVPVRVATLSEDILELVPFLAADGWVSLSHTTRGCPGPWPEQSPEDYLDSLLLSRSDADHSPVGTLERILQQQRLIASARTAREGVRVVSFTASPLSLLPELRRFRPHRSRWDFEPFGLCLRRSWLEERGARPVIYGDEVTWRDLNTNDRPFFQLAQSQPRVPAEAAAEEQMPAHIDWTIEREWRHIGDLDLSQLPRECGLIFVPNYATARRIATVSSWPITLWPDPAVEVGEESRVGSGQ
;
A
#
# COMPACT_ATOMS: atom_id res chain seq x y z
N MET A 1 24.59 18.20 47.76
CA MET A 1 23.82 18.48 46.52
C MET A 1 24.81 18.46 45.36
N SER A 2 24.87 17.35 44.65
CA SER A 2 25.64 17.18 43.42
C SER A 2 24.72 16.44 42.45
N PRO A 3 24.48 16.90 41.21
CA PRO A 3 23.67 16.17 40.27
C PRO A 3 24.53 15.10 39.58
N SER A 4 24.04 13.86 39.64
CA SER A 4 24.56 12.72 38.90
C SER A 4 24.11 12.82 37.45
N SER A 5 25.07 12.83 36.53
CA SER A 5 24.87 12.70 35.09
C SER A 5 24.39 11.29 34.76
N GLY A 6 23.12 11.16 34.35
CA GLY A 6 22.57 9.93 33.81
C GLY A 6 22.88 9.84 32.31
N SER A 7 23.81 8.96 31.96
CA SER A 7 24.06 8.52 30.59
C SER A 7 22.94 7.59 30.11
N THR A 8 22.28 7.98 29.03
CA THR A 8 21.24 7.20 28.35
C THR A 8 21.93 6.12 27.50
N GLU A 9 21.76 4.85 27.86
CA GLU A 9 22.18 3.72 27.02
C GLU A 9 21.21 3.57 25.83
N PRO A 10 21.70 3.29 24.61
CA PRO A 10 20.83 3.05 23.47
C PRO A 10 20.15 1.68 23.58
N GLU A 11 18.85 1.66 23.33
CA GLU A 11 17.99 0.49 23.28
C GLU A 11 18.62 -0.65 22.44
N GLN A 12 18.78 -1.81 23.09
CA GLN A 12 19.25 -3.02 22.44
C GLN A 12 18.17 -3.55 21.48
N CYS A 13 18.32 -3.21 20.21
CA CYS A 13 17.54 -3.76 19.12
C CYS A 13 17.76 -5.28 19.04
N SER A 14 16.67 -6.04 19.17
CA SER A 14 16.59 -7.51 19.09
C SER A 14 17.52 -8.07 17.99
N SER A 15 18.59 -8.75 18.43
CA SER A 15 19.56 -9.36 17.53
C SER A 15 18.95 -10.63 16.91
N LEU A 16 18.88 -10.67 15.58
CA LEU A 16 18.51 -11.87 14.85
C LEU A 16 19.57 -12.96 15.07
N ASP A 17 19.11 -14.20 15.27
CA ASP A 17 19.97 -15.37 15.46
C ASP A 17 20.95 -15.53 14.27
N PRO A 18 22.28 -15.49 14.51
CA PRO A 18 23.29 -15.58 13.46
C PRO A 18 23.24 -16.90 12.67
N THR A 19 22.54 -17.92 13.18
CA THR A 19 22.38 -19.23 12.53
C THR A 19 21.31 -19.24 11.42
N ILE A 20 20.45 -18.21 11.33
CA ILE A 20 19.44 -18.15 10.28
C ILE A 20 20.11 -17.88 8.93
N ALA A 21 20.03 -18.90 8.07
CA ALA A 21 20.51 -18.84 6.70
C ALA A 21 19.81 -17.71 5.93
N ILE A 22 20.60 -16.87 5.26
CA ILE A 22 20.10 -15.80 4.41
C ILE A 22 19.27 -16.41 3.26
N PRO A 23 18.07 -15.90 2.92
CA PRO A 23 17.26 -16.41 1.83
C PRO A 23 18.02 -16.46 0.50
N GLU A 24 17.80 -17.51 -0.29
CA GLU A 24 18.48 -17.70 -1.57
C GLU A 24 18.25 -16.56 -2.55
N ARG A 25 17.01 -16.07 -2.64
CA ARG A 25 16.66 -14.90 -3.47
C ARG A 25 17.56 -13.70 -3.18
N ASP A 26 17.76 -13.39 -1.91
CA ASP A 26 18.54 -12.22 -1.50
C ASP A 26 20.03 -12.42 -1.83
N ARG A 27 20.56 -13.65 -1.65
CA ARG A 27 21.92 -14.00 -2.10
C ARG A 27 22.08 -13.86 -3.60
N THR A 28 21.13 -14.38 -4.38
CA THR A 28 21.17 -14.34 -5.84
C THR A 28 21.12 -12.90 -6.35
N LEU A 29 20.23 -12.05 -5.81
CA LEU A 29 20.17 -10.63 -6.15
C LEU A 29 21.49 -9.92 -5.81
N ALA A 30 22.03 -10.15 -4.61
CA ALA A 30 23.28 -9.53 -4.18
C ALA A 30 24.48 -10.02 -5.00
N ALA A 31 24.48 -11.25 -5.51
CA ALA A 31 25.57 -11.79 -6.32
C ALA A 31 25.47 -11.40 -7.80
N ALA A 32 24.24 -11.29 -8.34
CA ALA A 32 24.01 -11.02 -9.76
C ALA A 32 24.15 -9.54 -10.14
N ALA A 33 24.00 -8.61 -9.18
CA ALA A 33 24.12 -7.19 -9.45
C ALA A 33 25.60 -6.77 -9.62
N ASP A 34 25.88 -5.89 -10.59
CA ASP A 34 27.18 -5.21 -10.72
C ASP A 34 27.31 -4.07 -9.67
N GLU A 35 26.19 -3.39 -9.41
CA GLU A 35 26.09 -2.30 -8.44
C GLU A 35 24.80 -2.43 -7.62
N LEU A 36 24.90 -2.17 -6.31
CA LEU A 36 23.77 -2.14 -5.39
C LEU A 36 23.57 -0.73 -4.83
N LEU A 37 22.40 -0.15 -5.07
CA LEU A 37 21.96 1.13 -4.51
C LEU A 37 21.15 0.88 -3.23
N VAL A 38 21.63 1.36 -2.10
CA VAL A 38 21.03 1.14 -0.78
C VAL A 38 20.31 2.41 -0.34
N LEU A 39 18.98 2.36 -0.34
CA LEU A 39 18.15 3.47 0.11
C LEU A 39 17.96 3.47 1.63
N GLY A 40 17.82 2.29 2.22
CA GLY A 40 17.59 2.13 3.66
C GLY A 40 17.91 0.72 4.11
N LEU A 41 18.49 0.61 5.30
CA LEU A 41 19.01 -0.66 5.82
C LEU A 41 18.81 -0.78 7.32
N ARG A 42 18.33 -1.95 7.76
CA ARG A 42 18.28 -2.29 9.19
C ARG A 42 19.62 -2.84 9.65
N SER A 43 20.08 -2.40 10.82
CA SER A 43 21.23 -3.00 11.48
C SER A 43 20.99 -4.51 11.68
N ASN A 44 22.06 -5.29 11.53
CA ASN A 44 22.06 -6.75 11.64
C ASN A 44 21.06 -7.53 10.76
N GLY A 45 20.42 -6.89 9.78
CA GLY A 45 19.55 -7.56 8.82
C GLY A 45 20.29 -8.46 7.83
N HIS A 46 19.55 -9.26 7.07
CA HIS A 46 20.11 -10.12 6.01
C HIS A 46 20.90 -9.33 4.97
N TRP A 47 20.32 -8.24 4.46
CA TRP A 47 20.99 -7.35 3.52
C TRP A 47 22.22 -6.68 4.11
N HIS A 48 22.22 -6.36 5.41
CA HIS A 48 23.40 -5.78 6.05
C HIS A 48 24.57 -6.76 6.04
N ARG A 49 24.31 -8.04 6.35
CA ARG A 49 25.32 -9.12 6.26
C ARG A 49 25.83 -9.30 4.82
N LEU A 50 24.92 -9.39 3.85
CA LEU A 50 25.29 -9.55 2.42
C LEU A 50 26.15 -8.39 1.89
N LEU A 51 25.79 -7.15 2.21
CA LEU A 51 26.54 -5.97 1.76
C LEU A 51 27.93 -5.91 2.38
N ARG A 52 28.06 -6.26 3.67
CA ARG A 52 29.38 -6.36 4.33
C ARG A 52 30.26 -7.40 3.65
N ASP A 53 29.72 -8.58 3.36
CA ASP A 53 30.46 -9.65 2.71
C ASP A 53 30.86 -9.28 1.28
N ARG A 54 29.95 -8.65 0.53
CA ARG A 54 30.22 -8.14 -0.83
C ARG A 54 31.34 -7.10 -0.84
N LEU A 55 31.31 -6.12 0.06
CA LEU A 55 32.35 -5.09 0.17
C LEU A 55 33.71 -5.68 0.57
N ARG A 56 33.73 -6.64 1.51
CA ARG A 56 34.95 -7.34 1.94
C ARG A 56 35.58 -8.18 0.83
N THR A 57 34.75 -8.80 -0.01
CA THR A 57 35.21 -9.63 -1.12
C THR A 57 35.50 -8.82 -2.39
N GLY A 58 35.13 -7.54 -2.42
CA GLY A 58 35.25 -6.69 -3.60
C GLY A 58 34.34 -7.13 -4.75
N ALA A 59 33.24 -7.85 -4.46
CA ALA A 59 32.38 -8.48 -5.45
C ALA A 59 31.41 -7.49 -6.14
N GLY A 60 31.87 -6.26 -6.43
CA GLY A 60 31.13 -5.20 -7.14
C GLY A 60 30.72 -4.02 -6.24
N GLY A 61 30.11 -3.01 -6.85
CA GLY A 61 29.85 -1.71 -6.21
C GLY A 61 28.71 -1.76 -5.19
N VAL A 62 28.83 -0.96 -4.13
CA VAL A 62 27.75 -0.64 -3.20
C VAL A 62 27.73 0.87 -3.02
N THR A 63 26.58 1.48 -3.27
CA THR A 63 26.35 2.92 -3.16
C THR A 63 25.24 3.17 -2.15
N LEU A 64 25.58 3.85 -1.05
CA LEU A 64 24.65 4.28 0.00
C LEU A 64 24.03 5.61 -0.41
N VAL A 65 22.70 5.64 -0.52
CA VAL A 65 21.97 6.84 -0.91
C VAL A 65 21.63 7.64 0.35
N ASP A 66 22.26 8.82 0.47
CA ASP A 66 22.09 9.70 1.61
C ASP A 66 20.82 10.56 1.46
N LEU A 67 19.69 9.95 1.81
CA LEU A 67 18.40 10.63 1.95
C LEU A 67 18.04 10.83 3.42
N PRO A 68 17.31 11.91 3.77
CA PRO A 68 16.84 12.14 5.13
C PRO A 68 15.99 10.96 5.63
N ASN A 69 16.18 10.56 6.89
CA ASN A 69 15.32 9.60 7.62
C ASN A 69 15.33 8.14 7.14
N LEU A 70 16.25 7.72 6.26
CA LEU A 70 16.24 6.33 5.75
C LEU A 70 17.16 5.35 6.49
N GLU A 71 18.17 5.82 7.23
CA GLU A 71 19.14 4.95 7.93
C GLU A 71 19.62 5.53 9.26
N GLY A 72 19.94 4.66 10.22
CA GLY A 72 20.71 5.04 11.40
C GLY A 72 22.19 5.23 11.05
N ALA A 73 22.79 6.34 11.48
CA ALA A 73 24.16 6.74 11.14
C ALA A 73 25.20 5.61 11.28
N THR A 74 25.06 4.77 12.30
CA THR A 74 26.01 3.68 12.60
C THR A 74 26.18 2.66 11.47
N VAL A 75 25.09 2.24 10.81
CA VAL A 75 25.16 1.22 9.74
C VAL A 75 25.82 1.79 8.50
N ARG A 76 25.50 3.05 8.19
CA ARG A 76 26.05 3.77 7.06
C ARG A 76 27.56 3.98 7.22
N ASP A 77 27.98 4.46 8.38
CA ASP A 77 29.40 4.72 8.68
C ASP A 77 30.21 3.42 8.59
N GLU A 78 29.65 2.31 9.08
CA GLU A 78 30.27 1.00 8.93
C GLU A 78 30.45 0.61 7.46
N LEU A 79 29.39 0.64 6.64
CA LEU A 79 29.48 0.23 5.24
C LEU A 79 30.37 1.16 4.42
N ALA A 80 30.34 2.47 4.69
CA ALA A 80 31.25 3.44 4.08
C ALA A 80 32.72 3.12 4.42
N SER A 81 33.01 2.76 5.68
CA SER A 81 34.36 2.35 6.09
C SER A 81 34.85 1.07 5.41
N LEU A 82 33.92 0.21 4.97
CA LEU A 82 34.21 -1.00 4.20
C LEU A 82 34.33 -0.74 2.68
N GLY A 83 34.22 0.52 2.25
CA GLY A 83 34.42 0.92 0.85
C GLY A 83 33.14 1.18 0.07
N ALA A 84 31.97 1.26 0.71
CA ALA A 84 30.77 1.71 0.04
C ALA A 84 30.89 3.19 -0.36
N ALA A 85 30.48 3.52 -1.59
CA ALA A 85 30.35 4.91 -2.00
C ALA A 85 29.15 5.55 -1.29
N VAL A 86 29.22 6.85 -1.04
CA VAL A 86 28.08 7.63 -0.51
C VAL A 86 27.64 8.60 -1.60
N TRP A 87 26.39 8.47 -2.03
CA TRP A 87 25.78 9.38 -2.99
C TRP A 87 24.73 10.23 -2.28
N LYS A 88 24.90 11.55 -2.34
CA LYS A 88 23.92 12.54 -1.87
C LYS A 88 23.15 13.04 -3.10
N PRO A 89 21.99 12.47 -3.42
CA PRO A 89 21.26 12.89 -4.61
C PRO A 89 20.78 14.34 -4.44
N THR A 90 20.93 15.13 -5.49
CA THR A 90 20.45 16.51 -5.55
C THR A 90 18.93 16.57 -5.72
N SER A 91 18.31 17.71 -5.39
CA SER A 91 16.86 17.91 -5.58
C SER A 91 16.36 17.66 -7.01
N VAL A 92 17.25 17.81 -7.99
CA VAL A 92 16.96 17.53 -9.41
C VAL A 92 16.96 16.03 -9.69
N GLU A 93 17.87 15.28 -9.07
CA GLU A 93 17.99 13.82 -9.18
C GLU A 93 16.93 13.09 -8.34
N THR A 94 16.52 13.67 -7.21
CA THR A 94 15.40 13.19 -6.39
C THR A 94 14.05 13.76 -6.81
N GLY A 95 14.03 14.62 -7.83
CA GLY A 95 12.79 15.10 -8.40
C GLY A 95 11.95 13.90 -8.81
N PRO A 96 10.61 13.98 -8.74
CA PRO A 96 9.78 12.94 -9.34
C PRO A 96 10.31 12.72 -10.74
N LEU A 97 10.63 11.46 -11.11
CA LEU A 97 11.05 11.12 -12.47
C LEU A 97 10.08 11.87 -13.37
N SER A 98 10.58 12.89 -14.08
CA SER A 98 9.78 13.59 -15.09
C SER A 98 9.37 12.47 -15.98
N SER A 99 8.08 12.09 -15.86
CA SER A 99 7.59 10.77 -16.22
C SER A 99 8.28 10.42 -17.51
N VAL A 100 9.06 9.31 -17.55
CA VAL A 100 9.52 8.73 -18.83
C VAL A 100 8.34 8.98 -19.74
N PRO A 101 8.50 9.71 -20.87
CA PRO A 101 7.35 10.03 -21.68
C PRO A 101 6.81 8.68 -22.11
N VAL A 102 5.86 8.18 -21.32
CA VAL A 102 4.80 7.33 -21.74
C VAL A 102 4.43 8.07 -23.00
N ARG A 103 4.53 7.40 -24.14
CA ARG A 103 3.80 7.85 -25.31
C ARG A 103 2.34 7.75 -24.89
N VAL A 104 1.92 8.69 -24.05
CA VAL A 104 0.58 9.19 -23.97
C VAL A 104 0.49 9.74 -25.35
N ALA A 105 -0.04 8.90 -26.26
CA ALA A 105 -0.65 9.43 -27.47
C ALA A 105 -1.36 10.68 -27.01
N THR A 106 -1.15 11.81 -27.69
CA THR A 106 -1.83 13.06 -27.41
C THR A 106 -3.33 12.77 -27.53
N LEU A 107 -3.90 12.29 -26.44
CA LEU A 107 -5.30 11.99 -26.29
C LEU A 107 -5.94 13.36 -26.27
N SER A 108 -6.96 13.53 -27.11
CA SER A 108 -7.77 14.73 -27.07
C SER A 108 -8.19 14.97 -25.63
N GLU A 109 -8.13 16.22 -25.18
CA GLU A 109 -8.67 16.66 -23.88
C GLU A 109 -10.12 16.19 -23.69
N ASP A 110 -10.82 15.91 -24.80
CA ASP A 110 -12.21 15.45 -24.86
C ASP A 110 -12.53 14.13 -24.15
N ILE A 111 -11.54 13.29 -23.83
CA ILE A 111 -11.78 11.96 -23.20
C ILE A 111 -11.80 12.04 -21.67
N LEU A 112 -11.19 13.07 -21.08
CA LEU A 112 -10.99 13.14 -19.63
C LEU A 112 -12.15 13.88 -18.95
N GLU A 113 -13.13 13.13 -18.44
CA GLU A 113 -14.15 13.68 -17.54
C GLU A 113 -13.67 13.62 -16.08
N LEU A 114 -13.08 14.73 -15.63
CA LEU A 114 -12.80 14.93 -14.21
C LEU A 114 -14.03 15.50 -13.51
N VAL A 115 -14.49 14.81 -12.48
CA VAL A 115 -15.55 15.30 -11.59
C VAL A 115 -14.96 15.78 -10.27
N PRO A 116 -15.58 16.82 -9.65
CA PRO A 116 -15.14 17.33 -8.37
C PRO A 116 -15.08 16.24 -7.31
N PHE A 117 -14.14 16.42 -6.39
CA PHE A 117 -14.05 15.58 -5.21
C PHE A 117 -15.35 15.66 -4.39
N LEU A 118 -15.91 14.51 -4.02
CA LEU A 118 -17.17 14.44 -3.28
C LEU A 118 -16.90 14.57 -1.77
N ALA A 119 -17.58 15.51 -1.14
CA ALA A 119 -17.52 15.71 0.31
C ALA A 119 -18.12 14.53 1.09
N ALA A 120 -17.80 14.44 2.38
CA ALA A 120 -18.32 13.42 3.28
C ALA A 120 -19.84 13.48 3.45
N ASP A 121 -20.41 14.69 3.41
CA ASP A 121 -21.84 14.92 3.57
C ASP A 121 -22.62 14.33 2.41
N GLY A 122 -23.51 13.38 2.69
CA GLY A 122 -24.28 12.70 1.67
C GLY A 122 -23.52 11.61 0.91
N TRP A 123 -22.46 11.03 1.49
CA TRP A 123 -21.74 9.90 0.90
C TRP A 123 -22.63 8.65 0.73
N VAL A 124 -23.07 8.41 -0.51
CA VAL A 124 -23.97 7.31 -0.90
C VAL A 124 -23.26 6.15 -1.60
N SER A 125 -21.93 6.18 -1.65
CA SER A 125 -21.12 5.17 -2.33
C SER A 125 -20.34 4.30 -1.34
N LEU A 126 -19.79 3.19 -1.84
CA LEU A 126 -18.85 2.31 -1.15
C LEU A 126 -17.56 2.26 -1.96
N SER A 127 -16.41 2.40 -1.30
CA SER A 127 -15.10 2.46 -1.96
C SER A 127 -14.39 1.12 -1.92
N HIS A 128 -13.77 0.73 -3.03
CA HIS A 128 -12.83 -0.37 -3.13
C HIS A 128 -11.47 0.17 -3.55
N THR A 129 -10.48 0.12 -2.67
CA THR A 129 -9.10 0.49 -3.00
C THR A 129 -8.40 -0.66 -3.71
N THR A 130 -7.76 -0.34 -4.84
CA THR A 130 -6.96 -1.30 -5.61
C THR A 130 -5.52 -1.26 -5.14
N ARG A 131 -4.94 -2.45 -5.02
CA ARG A 131 -3.58 -2.65 -4.52
C ARG A 131 -2.73 -3.38 -5.56
N GLY A 132 -1.43 -3.19 -5.48
CA GLY A 132 -0.50 -3.99 -6.28
C GLY A 132 -0.61 -5.49 -5.98
N CYS A 133 -0.34 -6.30 -7.00
CA CYS A 133 -0.33 -7.75 -6.92
C CYS A 133 1.10 -8.27 -7.17
N PRO A 134 1.97 -8.39 -6.15
CA PRO A 134 3.40 -8.67 -6.35
C PRO A 134 3.73 -10.08 -6.91
N GLY A 135 2.73 -10.86 -7.28
CA GLY A 135 2.88 -12.17 -7.93
C GLY A 135 1.82 -12.34 -9.02
N PRO A 136 1.57 -13.58 -9.49
CA PRO A 136 0.59 -13.84 -10.53
C PRO A 136 -0.78 -13.21 -10.20
N TRP A 137 -1.48 -12.72 -11.21
CA TRP A 137 -2.89 -12.36 -11.04
C TRP A 137 -3.69 -13.56 -10.51
N PRO A 138 -4.81 -13.37 -9.82
CA PRO A 138 -5.59 -14.47 -9.24
C PRO A 138 -5.97 -15.60 -10.21
N GLU A 139 -6.05 -15.30 -11.50
CA GLU A 139 -6.41 -16.24 -12.58
C GLU A 139 -5.23 -16.56 -13.52
N GLN A 140 -4.04 -16.03 -13.23
CA GLN A 140 -2.85 -16.20 -14.07
C GLN A 140 -2.00 -17.35 -13.54
N SER A 141 -1.54 -18.21 -14.43
CA SER A 141 -0.60 -19.27 -14.06
C SER A 141 0.78 -18.69 -13.71
N PRO A 142 1.59 -19.37 -12.88
CA PRO A 142 2.97 -18.96 -12.64
C PRO A 142 3.79 -18.82 -13.92
N GLU A 143 3.59 -19.69 -14.91
CA GLU A 143 4.26 -19.67 -16.20
C GLU A 143 3.88 -18.44 -17.01
N ASP A 144 2.57 -18.14 -17.15
CA ASP A 144 2.09 -16.95 -17.85
C ASP A 144 2.56 -15.66 -17.18
N TYR A 145 2.71 -15.68 -15.85
CA TYR A 145 3.27 -14.57 -15.10
C TYR A 145 4.75 -14.34 -15.40
N LEU A 146 5.54 -15.41 -15.45
CA LEU A 146 6.96 -15.29 -15.84
C LEU A 146 7.09 -14.80 -17.29
N ASP A 147 6.26 -15.33 -18.20
CA ASP A 147 6.23 -14.89 -19.59
C ASP A 147 5.81 -13.43 -19.72
N SER A 148 4.81 -12.95 -18.96
CA SER A 148 4.42 -11.54 -19.00
C SER A 148 5.56 -10.62 -18.57
N LEU A 149 6.28 -10.99 -17.52
CA LEU A 149 7.46 -10.25 -17.07
C LEU A 149 8.60 -10.27 -18.10
N LEU A 150 8.97 -11.47 -18.59
CA LEU A 150 10.11 -11.63 -19.52
C LEU A 150 9.86 -10.96 -20.87
N LEU A 151 8.62 -11.01 -21.36
CA LEU A 151 8.24 -10.45 -22.66
C LEU A 151 7.75 -9.00 -22.56
N SER A 152 7.77 -8.39 -21.36
CA SER A 152 7.27 -7.03 -21.12
C SER A 152 5.86 -6.80 -21.68
N ARG A 153 4.96 -7.78 -21.46
CA ARG A 153 3.58 -7.71 -21.95
C ARG A 153 2.82 -6.61 -21.21
N SER A 154 1.74 -6.13 -21.82
CA SER A 154 0.90 -5.07 -21.24
C SER A 154 0.27 -5.45 -19.89
N ASP A 155 0.12 -6.75 -19.61
CA ASP A 155 -0.40 -7.29 -18.34
C ASP A 155 0.69 -7.59 -17.29
N ALA A 156 1.94 -7.19 -17.56
CA ALA A 156 3.07 -7.28 -16.63
C ALA A 156 3.13 -6.13 -15.61
N ASP A 157 2.26 -5.11 -15.74
CA ASP A 157 2.15 -4.04 -14.74
C ASP A 157 1.30 -4.51 -13.55
N HIS A 158 1.99 -4.96 -12.49
CA HIS A 158 1.38 -5.43 -11.25
C HIS A 158 1.27 -4.34 -10.15
N SER A 159 1.46 -3.07 -10.53
CA SER A 159 1.31 -1.92 -9.64
C SER A 159 -0.16 -1.67 -9.28
N PRO A 160 -0.47 -0.81 -8.28
CA PRO A 160 -1.86 -0.43 -7.99
C PRO A 160 -2.63 0.14 -9.19
N VAL A 161 -1.97 0.90 -10.07
CA VAL A 161 -2.59 1.42 -11.30
C VAL A 161 -2.83 0.29 -12.32
N GLY A 162 -1.88 -0.63 -12.49
CA GLY A 162 -2.06 -1.79 -13.36
C GLY A 162 -3.20 -2.71 -12.89
N THR A 163 -3.34 -2.90 -11.57
CA THR A 163 -4.51 -3.59 -10.99
C THR A 163 -5.82 -2.89 -11.34
N LEU A 164 -5.87 -1.56 -11.20
CA LEU A 164 -7.06 -0.78 -11.55
C LEU A 164 -7.39 -0.92 -13.04
N GLU A 165 -6.42 -0.73 -13.93
CA GLU A 165 -6.63 -0.91 -15.38
C GLU A 165 -7.16 -2.29 -15.72
N ARG A 166 -6.60 -3.35 -15.11
CA ARG A 166 -7.07 -4.71 -15.30
C ARG A 166 -8.53 -4.86 -14.87
N ILE A 167 -8.90 -4.32 -13.69
CA ILE A 167 -10.29 -4.35 -13.21
C ILE A 167 -11.23 -3.66 -14.21
N LEU A 168 -10.82 -2.51 -14.74
CA LEU A 168 -11.63 -1.72 -15.68
C LEU A 168 -11.78 -2.44 -17.03
N GLN A 169 -10.69 -2.99 -17.57
CA GLN A 169 -10.70 -3.76 -18.82
C GLN A 169 -11.51 -5.05 -18.70
N GLN A 170 -11.39 -5.75 -17.57
CA GLN A 170 -12.13 -6.98 -17.31
C GLN A 170 -13.57 -6.72 -16.85
N GLN A 171 -13.89 -5.47 -16.49
CA GLN A 171 -15.13 -5.07 -15.85
C GLN A 171 -15.52 -6.03 -14.71
N ARG A 172 -14.56 -6.39 -13.86
CA ARG A 172 -14.78 -7.38 -12.79
C ARG A 172 -13.87 -7.15 -11.60
N LEU A 173 -14.43 -7.24 -10.39
CA LEU A 173 -13.66 -7.39 -9.15
C LEU A 173 -13.58 -8.87 -8.80
N ILE A 174 -12.37 -9.38 -8.67
CA ILE A 174 -12.13 -10.78 -8.32
C ILE A 174 -12.09 -10.89 -6.79
N ALA A 175 -12.96 -11.73 -6.24
CA ALA A 175 -13.07 -11.95 -4.81
C ALA A 175 -11.87 -12.72 -4.26
N SER A 176 -11.53 -12.46 -3.00
CA SER A 176 -10.41 -13.10 -2.31
C SER A 176 -10.84 -13.71 -0.98
N ALA A 177 -10.24 -14.84 -0.62
CA ALA A 177 -10.43 -15.51 0.66
C ALA A 177 -9.48 -15.00 1.77
N ARG A 178 -8.68 -13.96 1.49
CA ARG A 178 -7.58 -13.51 2.37
C ARG A 178 -8.02 -12.88 3.67
N THR A 179 -9.22 -12.28 3.72
CA THR A 179 -9.68 -11.45 4.84
C THR A 179 -10.90 -12.03 5.55
N ALA A 180 -11.75 -12.78 4.84
CA ALA A 180 -12.90 -13.43 5.44
C ALA A 180 -12.51 -14.72 6.19
N ARG A 181 -13.19 -14.98 7.30
CA ARG A 181 -13.08 -16.26 8.01
C ARG A 181 -13.61 -17.41 7.13
N GLU A 182 -13.17 -18.63 7.45
CA GLU A 182 -13.57 -19.87 6.76
C GLU A 182 -13.22 -19.91 5.26
N GLY A 183 -12.37 -19.00 4.78
CA GLY A 183 -11.89 -19.00 3.40
C GLY A 183 -12.94 -18.58 2.36
N VAL A 184 -14.05 -17.97 2.79
CA VAL A 184 -15.08 -17.47 1.87
C VAL A 184 -14.48 -16.37 1.00
N ARG A 185 -14.63 -16.49 -0.33
CA ARG A 185 -14.15 -15.46 -1.25
C ARG A 185 -15.13 -14.28 -1.25
N VAL A 186 -14.64 -13.10 -0.90
CA VAL A 186 -15.42 -11.86 -0.91
C VAL A 186 -14.70 -10.72 -1.63
N VAL A 187 -15.47 -9.78 -2.14
CA VAL A 187 -14.99 -8.43 -2.47
C VAL A 187 -15.36 -7.51 -1.31
N SER A 188 -14.37 -6.84 -0.73
CA SER A 188 -14.57 -5.90 0.37
C SER A 188 -14.64 -4.46 -0.13
N PHE A 189 -15.49 -3.67 0.51
CA PHE A 189 -15.64 -2.23 0.31
C PHE A 189 -15.63 -1.52 1.66
N THR A 190 -15.40 -0.21 1.67
CA THR A 190 -15.58 0.64 2.83
C THR A 190 -16.71 1.65 2.59
N ALA A 191 -17.57 1.83 3.59
CA ALA A 191 -18.56 2.92 3.60
C ALA A 191 -17.99 4.25 4.13
N SER A 192 -16.70 4.28 4.50
CA SER A 192 -16.03 5.52 4.88
C SER A 192 -15.89 6.40 3.64
N PRO A 193 -16.28 7.69 3.73
CA PRO A 193 -16.10 8.64 2.65
C PRO A 193 -14.66 8.69 2.16
N LEU A 194 -14.48 8.90 0.86
CA LEU A 194 -13.16 8.99 0.26
C LEU A 194 -12.29 10.07 0.94
N SER A 195 -12.91 11.14 1.45
CA SER A 195 -12.25 12.22 2.18
C SER A 195 -11.59 11.80 3.50
N LEU A 196 -12.07 10.72 4.12
CA LEU A 196 -11.54 10.21 5.39
C LEU A 196 -10.49 9.11 5.19
N LEU A 197 -10.38 8.55 3.99
CA LEU A 197 -9.41 7.49 3.73
C LEU A 197 -7.94 7.90 3.96
N PRO A 198 -7.49 9.17 3.79
CA PRO A 198 -6.11 9.53 4.09
C PRO A 198 -5.78 9.35 5.58
N GLU A 199 -6.73 9.67 6.47
CA GLU A 199 -6.58 9.51 7.92
C GLU A 199 -6.54 8.04 8.34
N LEU A 200 -7.24 7.18 7.59
CA LEU A 200 -7.28 5.74 7.79
C LEU A 200 -6.08 5.02 7.14
N ARG A 201 -5.34 5.70 6.25
CA ARG A 201 -4.23 5.11 5.50
C ARG A 201 -3.02 4.88 6.41
N ARG A 202 -2.91 3.64 6.91
CA ARG A 202 -1.78 3.22 7.74
C ARG A 202 -0.97 2.12 7.06
N PHE A 203 0.35 2.24 7.11
CA PHE A 203 1.22 1.14 6.71
C PHE A 203 1.16 0.05 7.78
N ARG A 204 0.97 -1.20 7.36
CA ARG A 204 0.94 -2.37 8.22
C ARG A 204 2.22 -3.19 7.99
N PRO A 205 3.25 -3.05 8.84
CA PRO A 205 4.54 -3.71 8.64
C PRO A 205 4.43 -5.23 8.44
N HIS A 206 3.60 -5.89 9.26
CA HIS A 206 3.37 -7.33 9.21
C HIS A 206 2.66 -7.82 7.93
N ARG A 207 2.03 -6.92 7.16
CA ARG A 207 1.44 -7.21 5.84
C ARG A 207 2.26 -6.60 4.70
N SER A 208 3.32 -5.85 5.03
CA SER A 208 4.15 -5.06 4.13
C SER A 208 3.34 -4.25 3.11
N ARG A 209 2.26 -3.60 3.57
CA ARG A 209 1.33 -2.86 2.69
C ARG A 209 0.58 -1.76 3.44
N TRP A 210 0.05 -0.80 2.70
CA TRP A 210 -0.94 0.16 3.18
C TRP A 210 -2.33 -0.47 3.26
N ASP A 211 -3.17 -0.03 4.20
CA ASP A 211 -4.58 -0.46 4.26
C ASP A 211 -5.40 0.13 3.09
N PHE A 212 -5.12 1.39 2.72
CA PHE A 212 -5.76 2.08 1.60
C PHE A 212 -4.70 2.63 0.66
N GLU A 213 -4.81 2.31 -0.64
CA GLU A 213 -3.97 2.87 -1.70
C GLU A 213 -4.73 3.96 -2.47
N PRO A 214 -4.05 4.92 -3.10
CA PRO A 214 -4.68 6.04 -3.79
C PRO A 214 -5.27 5.72 -5.16
N PHE A 215 -5.73 4.49 -5.33
CA PHE A 215 -6.31 4.00 -6.56
C PHE A 215 -7.54 3.18 -6.21
N GLY A 216 -8.60 3.31 -7.00
CA GLY A 216 -9.75 2.46 -6.85
C GLY A 216 -11.02 3.01 -7.47
N LEU A 217 -12.14 2.45 -7.00
CA LEU A 217 -13.46 2.79 -7.48
C LEU A 217 -14.43 2.99 -6.31
N CYS A 218 -15.36 3.90 -6.49
CA CYS A 218 -16.51 4.13 -5.64
C CYS A 218 -17.76 3.69 -6.40
N LEU A 219 -18.54 2.81 -5.78
CA LEU A 219 -19.77 2.26 -6.36
C LEU A 219 -20.97 2.71 -5.53
N ARG A 220 -22.07 3.08 -6.18
CA ARG A 220 -23.30 3.48 -5.48
C ARG A 220 -23.79 2.34 -4.59
N ARG A 221 -24.03 2.64 -3.30
CA ARG A 221 -24.41 1.63 -2.30
C ARG A 221 -25.67 0.85 -2.71
N SER A 222 -26.70 1.55 -3.18
CA SER A 222 -27.96 0.92 -3.59
C SER A 222 -27.75 -0.13 -4.69
N TRP A 223 -26.86 0.15 -5.65
CA TRP A 223 -26.55 -0.79 -6.74
C TRP A 223 -25.82 -2.04 -6.25
N LEU A 224 -24.96 -1.89 -5.23
CA LEU A 224 -24.26 -3.00 -4.57
C LEU A 224 -25.21 -3.84 -3.69
N GLU A 225 -26.11 -3.19 -2.95
CA GLU A 225 -27.13 -3.85 -2.11
C GLU A 225 -28.06 -4.74 -2.96
N GLU A 226 -28.51 -4.25 -4.12
CA GLU A 226 -29.30 -5.03 -5.09
C GLU A 226 -28.58 -6.29 -5.58
N ARG A 227 -27.25 -6.34 -5.46
CA ARG A 227 -26.39 -7.48 -5.83
C ARG A 227 -25.94 -8.31 -4.62
N GLY A 228 -26.53 -8.06 -3.45
CA GLY A 228 -26.27 -8.84 -2.24
C GLY A 228 -25.02 -8.41 -1.48
N ALA A 229 -24.46 -7.23 -1.77
CA ALA A 229 -23.47 -6.65 -0.87
C ALA A 229 -24.15 -6.25 0.45
N ARG A 230 -23.51 -6.54 1.58
CA ARG A 230 -24.06 -6.27 2.91
C ARG A 230 -22.99 -5.67 3.82
N PRO A 231 -23.40 -4.86 4.82
CA PRO A 231 -22.46 -4.39 5.83
C PRO A 231 -21.92 -5.57 6.64
N VAL A 232 -20.68 -5.42 7.09
CA VAL A 232 -20.05 -6.37 7.98
C VAL A 232 -20.68 -6.31 9.38
N ILE A 233 -20.84 -7.48 10.00
CA ILE A 233 -21.25 -7.68 11.38
C ILE A 233 -19.99 -7.70 12.24
N TYR A 234 -19.80 -6.62 12.99
CA TYR A 234 -18.69 -6.51 13.93
C TYR A 234 -19.05 -7.16 15.26
N GLY A 235 -18.14 -7.97 15.80
CA GLY A 235 -18.34 -8.58 17.11
C GLY A 235 -17.10 -9.30 17.63
N ASP A 236 -17.33 -10.20 18.57
CA ASP A 236 -16.33 -11.05 19.22
C ASP A 236 -16.56 -12.53 18.88
N GLU A 237 -15.82 -13.43 19.54
CA GLU A 237 -15.98 -14.88 19.33
C GLU A 237 -17.31 -15.43 19.84
N VAL A 238 -18.02 -14.72 20.72
CA VAL A 238 -19.38 -15.09 21.13
C VAL A 238 -20.32 -14.80 19.97
N THR A 239 -20.26 -13.56 19.45
CA THR A 239 -21.02 -13.11 18.29
C THR A 239 -20.83 -14.07 17.10
N TRP A 240 -19.59 -14.44 16.80
CA TRP A 240 -19.28 -15.40 15.72
C TRP A 240 -19.97 -16.75 15.88
N ARG A 241 -20.00 -17.31 17.09
CA ARG A 241 -20.61 -18.62 17.35
C ARG A 241 -22.13 -18.59 17.21
N ASP A 242 -22.74 -17.46 17.50
CA ASP A 242 -24.18 -17.27 17.44
C ASP A 242 -24.67 -16.92 16.02
N LEU A 243 -23.76 -16.57 15.10
CA LEU A 243 -24.10 -16.31 13.70
C LEU A 243 -24.49 -17.58 12.94
N ASN A 244 -25.61 -17.48 12.23
CA ASN A 244 -26.01 -18.47 11.24
C ASN A 244 -25.00 -18.49 10.07
N THR A 245 -25.00 -19.60 9.32
CA THR A 245 -24.05 -19.82 8.22
C THR A 245 -24.11 -18.74 7.12
N ASN A 246 -25.27 -18.13 6.88
CA ASN A 246 -25.45 -17.11 5.84
C ASN A 246 -24.85 -15.75 6.23
N ASP A 247 -24.70 -15.49 7.53
CA ASP A 247 -24.17 -14.23 8.06
C ASP A 247 -22.66 -14.30 8.35
N ARG A 248 -22.10 -15.50 8.50
CA ARG A 248 -20.66 -15.71 8.73
C ARG A 248 -19.73 -15.04 7.72
N PRO A 249 -20.01 -15.03 6.39
CA PRO A 249 -19.18 -14.31 5.43
C PRO A 249 -19.03 -12.81 5.73
N PHE A 250 -20.01 -12.25 6.42
CA PHE A 250 -20.08 -10.84 6.77
C PHE A 250 -19.51 -10.56 8.17
N PHE A 251 -18.97 -11.54 8.90
CA PHE A 251 -18.40 -11.29 10.23
C PHE A 251 -16.99 -10.68 10.16
N GLN A 252 -16.71 -9.76 11.08
CA GLN A 252 -15.38 -9.21 11.35
C GLN A 252 -15.20 -9.00 12.85
N LEU A 253 -13.99 -9.25 13.36
CA LEU A 253 -13.67 -8.87 14.74
C LEU A 253 -13.73 -7.35 14.87
N ALA A 254 -14.48 -6.85 15.86
CA ALA A 254 -14.54 -5.41 16.13
C ALA A 254 -13.17 -4.85 16.50
N GLN A 255 -12.38 -5.61 17.27
CA GLN A 255 -11.05 -5.22 17.73
C GLN A 255 -10.02 -6.32 17.45
N SER A 256 -8.78 -5.95 17.16
CA SER A 256 -7.69 -6.92 17.08
C SER A 256 -7.40 -7.53 18.46
N GLN A 257 -6.94 -8.78 18.49
CA GLN A 257 -6.35 -9.32 19.70
C GLN A 257 -5.05 -8.58 20.05
N PRO A 258 -4.73 -8.42 21.34
CA PRO A 258 -3.52 -7.74 21.77
C PRO A 258 -2.31 -8.60 21.36
N ARG A 259 -1.34 -7.97 20.70
CA ARG A 259 -0.12 -8.67 20.23
C ARG A 259 0.93 -8.85 21.32
N VAL A 260 0.88 -7.99 22.33
CA VAL A 260 1.79 -7.97 23.48
C VAL A 260 0.96 -7.76 24.74
N PRO A 261 1.44 -8.20 25.92
CA PRO A 261 0.82 -7.87 27.20
C PRO A 261 0.64 -6.35 27.34
N ALA A 262 -0.43 -5.92 28.00
CA ALA A 262 -0.81 -4.50 28.13
C ALA A 262 0.34 -3.63 28.70
N GLU A 263 1.17 -4.22 29.55
CA GLU A 263 2.34 -3.59 30.17
C GLU A 263 3.40 -3.20 29.13
N ALA A 264 3.68 -4.06 28.15
CA ALA A 264 4.65 -3.80 27.07
C ALA A 264 4.10 -2.85 26.00
N ALA A 265 2.78 -2.89 25.74
CA ALA A 265 2.12 -1.96 24.82
C ALA A 265 2.19 -0.49 25.32
N ALA A 266 2.10 -0.30 26.64
CA ALA A 266 2.17 1.02 27.28
C ALA A 266 3.58 1.64 27.18
N GLU A 267 4.62 0.82 27.26
CA GLU A 267 6.02 1.24 27.15
C GLU A 267 6.36 1.67 25.70
N GLU A 268 5.87 0.94 24.70
CA GLU A 268 6.10 1.25 23.28
C GLU A 268 5.10 2.26 22.67
N GLN A 269 4.19 2.83 23.46
CA GLN A 269 3.10 3.71 23.01
C GLN A 269 2.27 3.11 21.85
N MET A 270 2.21 1.79 21.74
CA MET A 270 1.43 1.12 20.73
C MET A 270 0.00 0.91 21.22
N PRO A 271 -1.04 1.18 20.39
CA PRO A 271 -2.40 0.85 20.78
C PRO A 271 -2.51 -0.66 21.00
N ALA A 272 -2.92 -1.06 22.20
CA ALA A 272 -3.08 -2.47 22.58
C ALA A 272 -4.04 -3.22 21.63
N HIS A 273 -4.98 -2.49 21.00
CA HIS A 273 -5.95 -3.02 20.06
C HIS A 273 -6.15 -2.08 18.87
N ILE A 274 -6.37 -2.66 17.69
CA ILE A 274 -6.82 -1.95 16.49
C ILE A 274 -8.34 -2.06 16.45
N ASP A 275 -9.04 -0.93 16.43
CA ASP A 275 -10.48 -0.87 16.15
C ASP A 275 -10.70 -1.00 14.64
N TRP A 276 -11.36 -2.09 14.22
CA TRP A 276 -11.68 -2.36 12.81
C TRP A 276 -13.04 -1.77 12.40
N THR A 277 -13.85 -1.29 13.35
CA THR A 277 -15.18 -0.73 13.05
C THR A 277 -15.09 0.59 12.28
N ILE A 278 -13.96 1.29 12.40
CA ILE A 278 -13.67 2.54 11.67
C ILE A 278 -13.66 2.35 10.15
N GLU A 279 -13.37 1.14 9.66
CA GLU A 279 -13.36 0.84 8.23
C GLU A 279 -14.77 0.76 7.65
N ARG A 280 -15.81 0.58 8.48
CA ARG A 280 -17.22 0.45 8.06
C ARG A 280 -17.34 -0.48 6.85
N GLU A 281 -16.78 -1.69 6.97
CA GLU A 281 -16.59 -2.64 5.89
C GLU A 281 -17.94 -3.17 5.37
N TRP A 282 -18.01 -3.35 4.06
CA TRP A 282 -19.07 -4.04 3.34
C TRP A 282 -18.46 -5.17 2.54
N ARG A 283 -19.21 -6.27 2.35
CA ARG A 283 -18.74 -7.42 1.56
C ARG A 283 -19.77 -7.81 0.51
N HIS A 284 -19.27 -8.26 -0.62
CA HIS A 284 -20.02 -9.00 -1.64
C HIS A 284 -19.43 -10.40 -1.75
N ILE A 285 -20.26 -11.45 -1.76
CA ILE A 285 -19.78 -12.84 -1.85
C ILE A 285 -19.48 -13.17 -3.31
N GLY A 286 -18.28 -13.69 -3.56
CA GLY A 286 -17.82 -14.01 -4.91
C GLY A 286 -17.45 -12.77 -5.72
N ASP A 287 -16.99 -13.03 -6.94
CA ASP A 287 -16.57 -11.98 -7.89
C ASP A 287 -17.75 -11.06 -8.21
N LEU A 288 -17.47 -9.77 -8.41
CA LEU A 288 -18.48 -8.78 -8.78
C LEU A 288 -18.30 -8.38 -10.24
N ASP A 289 -19.33 -8.63 -11.05
CA ASP A 289 -19.42 -8.18 -12.44
C ASP A 289 -19.79 -6.69 -12.52
N LEU A 290 -18.94 -5.92 -13.18
CA LEU A 290 -19.10 -4.49 -13.42
C LEU A 290 -19.57 -4.18 -14.84
N SER A 291 -19.76 -5.18 -15.71
CA SER A 291 -20.19 -4.98 -17.11
C SER A 291 -21.57 -4.33 -17.21
N GLN A 292 -22.40 -4.50 -16.17
CA GLN A 292 -23.74 -3.93 -16.04
C GLN A 292 -23.79 -2.74 -15.07
N LEU A 293 -22.64 -2.15 -14.70
CA LEU A 293 -22.60 -0.99 -13.81
C LEU A 293 -22.97 0.29 -14.57
N PRO A 294 -24.12 0.93 -14.27
CA PRO A 294 -24.49 2.19 -14.92
C PRO A 294 -23.44 3.26 -14.67
N ARG A 295 -23.33 4.20 -15.61
CA ARG A 295 -22.30 5.23 -15.57
C ARG A 295 -22.37 6.07 -14.29
N GLU A 296 -23.58 6.43 -13.89
CA GLU A 296 -23.92 7.22 -12.71
C GLU A 296 -23.72 6.47 -11.37
N CYS A 297 -23.48 5.17 -11.43
CA CYS A 297 -23.24 4.33 -10.26
C CYS A 297 -21.75 4.08 -10.01
N GLY A 298 -20.86 4.47 -10.92
CA GLY A 298 -19.42 4.28 -10.82
C GLY A 298 -18.66 5.61 -10.80
N LEU A 299 -17.62 5.66 -9.98
CA LEU A 299 -16.64 6.75 -9.94
C LEU A 299 -15.26 6.13 -9.71
N ILE A 300 -14.25 6.60 -10.43
CA ILE A 300 -12.86 6.16 -10.24
C ILE A 300 -12.09 7.25 -9.48
N PHE A 301 -11.18 6.87 -8.59
CA PHE A 301 -10.26 7.80 -7.96
C PHE A 301 -8.80 7.40 -8.19
N VAL A 302 -7.96 8.41 -8.44
CA VAL A 302 -6.53 8.28 -8.77
C VAL A 302 -5.73 9.47 -8.21
N PRO A 303 -4.40 9.37 -8.02
CA PRO A 303 -3.66 10.41 -7.30
C PRO A 303 -3.29 11.64 -8.12
N ASN A 304 -3.30 11.56 -9.45
CA ASN A 304 -2.82 12.65 -10.30
C ASN A 304 -3.40 12.60 -11.71
N TYR A 305 -3.28 13.73 -12.42
CA TYR A 305 -3.74 13.91 -13.79
C TYR A 305 -3.12 12.92 -14.78
N ALA A 306 -1.83 12.57 -14.62
CA ALA A 306 -1.17 11.62 -15.51
C ALA A 306 -1.83 10.25 -15.45
N THR A 307 -2.12 9.78 -14.23
CA THR A 307 -2.87 8.54 -14.00
C THR A 307 -4.30 8.68 -14.50
N ALA A 308 -4.98 9.80 -14.26
CA ALA A 308 -6.34 10.03 -14.72
C ALA A 308 -6.46 9.93 -16.25
N ARG A 309 -5.53 10.54 -17.00
CA ARG A 309 -5.47 10.42 -18.47
C ARG A 309 -5.25 8.99 -18.93
N ARG A 310 -4.35 8.25 -18.26
CA ARG A 310 -4.11 6.83 -18.54
C ARG A 310 -5.38 6.01 -18.35
N ILE A 311 -6.06 6.17 -17.22
CA ILE A 311 -7.29 5.44 -16.89
C ILE A 311 -8.47 5.83 -17.80
N ALA A 312 -8.58 7.09 -18.21
CA ALA A 312 -9.64 7.55 -19.10
C ALA A 312 -9.65 6.81 -20.46
N THR A 313 -8.55 6.19 -20.86
CA THR A 313 -8.50 5.38 -22.10
C THR A 313 -9.22 4.04 -22.00
N VAL A 314 -9.44 3.53 -20.79
CA VAL A 314 -10.02 2.20 -20.53
C VAL A 314 -11.27 2.24 -19.67
N SER A 315 -11.69 3.43 -19.22
CA SER A 315 -12.85 3.63 -18.36
C SER A 315 -13.97 4.38 -19.07
N SER A 316 -15.21 3.93 -18.84
CA SER A 316 -16.43 4.69 -19.17
C SER A 316 -16.96 5.54 -18.00
N TRP A 317 -16.44 5.33 -16.78
CA TRP A 317 -16.87 6.02 -15.56
C TRP A 317 -16.10 7.32 -15.34
N PRO A 318 -16.74 8.34 -14.75
CA PRO A 318 -16.08 9.59 -14.37
C PRO A 318 -14.90 9.33 -13.42
N ILE A 319 -13.93 10.24 -13.43
CA ILE A 319 -12.71 10.15 -12.63
C ILE A 319 -12.63 11.34 -11.68
N THR A 320 -12.19 11.13 -10.44
CA THR A 320 -11.84 12.18 -9.49
C THR A 320 -10.39 12.03 -9.03
N LEU A 321 -9.79 13.12 -8.57
CA LEU A 321 -8.43 13.10 -8.02
C LEU A 321 -8.49 12.88 -6.50
N TRP A 322 -7.62 12.00 -6.00
CA TRP A 322 -7.54 11.69 -4.57
C TRP A 322 -6.10 11.42 -4.10
N PRO A 323 -5.62 12.08 -3.02
CA PRO A 323 -6.32 13.09 -2.21
C PRO A 323 -6.68 14.33 -3.02
N ASP A 324 -7.64 15.12 -2.52
CA ASP A 324 -8.06 16.34 -3.20
C ASP A 324 -6.87 17.31 -3.27
N PRO A 325 -6.40 17.68 -4.48
CA PRO A 325 -5.25 18.58 -4.61
C PRO A 325 -5.51 19.97 -4.00
N ALA A 326 -6.77 20.38 -3.81
CA ALA A 326 -7.09 21.63 -3.13
C ALA A 326 -6.80 21.61 -1.62
N VAL A 327 -6.73 20.43 -1.01
CA VAL A 327 -6.45 20.27 0.43
C VAL A 327 -4.93 20.37 0.71
N GLU A 328 -4.08 19.94 -0.22
CA GLU A 328 -2.61 20.00 -0.02
C GLU A 328 -2.05 21.44 -0.05
N VAL A 329 -2.71 22.39 -0.72
CA VAL A 329 -2.26 23.80 -0.79
C VAL A 329 -2.56 24.57 0.51
N GLY A 330 -3.36 24.01 1.42
CA GLY A 330 -3.86 24.67 2.63
C GLY A 330 -2.91 24.68 3.84
N GLU A 331 -1.88 23.81 3.88
CA GLU A 331 -1.02 23.68 5.06
C GLU A 331 0.27 24.52 5.02
N GLU A 332 0.79 24.90 3.85
CA GLU A 332 2.01 25.72 3.77
C GLU A 332 1.77 27.22 4.03
N SER A 333 0.52 27.70 4.04
CA SER A 333 0.20 29.12 4.19
C SER A 333 -0.03 29.61 5.63
N ARG A 334 0.17 28.77 6.66
CA ARG A 334 -0.07 29.14 8.09
C ARG A 334 1.17 29.38 8.94
N VAL A 335 2.38 29.31 8.38
CA VAL A 335 3.62 29.65 9.09
C VAL A 335 4.24 30.89 8.45
N GLY A 336 3.74 32.09 8.78
CA GLY A 336 4.33 33.30 8.20
C GLY A 336 3.63 34.62 8.43
N SER A 337 3.08 34.90 9.60
CA SER A 337 2.78 36.28 10.00
C SER A 337 2.65 36.42 11.51
N GLY A 338 3.79 36.52 12.17
CA GLY A 338 3.94 36.99 13.53
C GLY A 338 5.27 37.73 13.63
N GLN A 339 5.27 38.99 13.24
CA GLN A 339 6.25 39.99 13.66
C GLN A 339 5.64 40.84 14.76
#